data_AF-A0A232FN73-F1
#
_entry.id   AF-A0A232FN73-F1
#
_cell.length_a   1.000
_cell.length_b   1.000
_cell.length_c   1.000
_cell.angle_alpha   90.00
_cell.angle_beta   90.00
_cell.angle_gamma   90.00
#
_symmetry.space_group_name_H-M   'P 1'
#
loop_
_entity.id
_entity.type
_entity.pdbx_description
1 polymer ?
#
loop_
_entity_poly.entity_id
_entity_poly.type
_entity_poly.pdbx_seq_one_letter_code
_entity_poly.pdbx_strand_id
1 'polypeptide(L)'
;MFVSKLEKKILGDGNCLFRYFSYFLYNDDNLHHYIRMNVVNHVFKNCEYFGRFVLNDPNNPEILDKNSYKFYMSQNGIYGGEVELISFSQIYPILIVIYTDNFPPIYYSRDLNTQFELNLHLSSFIDKGHYNVLLNSKNNNFLIYYKKIKSKEYYMNKKNNMNVIQRKKINGLIKSIDLIRLEKKRNKDRKSSMSVKRLQNKRNYIVFFTCLIKLINARISSFQSLFQFRSGTAVLISRKMHSNR
;
A
#
# COMPACT_ATOMS: atom_id res chain seq x y z
N MET A 1 51.20 23.38 -7.42
CA MET A 1 51.71 22.94 -6.11
C MET A 1 50.71 21.97 -5.51
N PHE A 2 50.91 20.66 -5.68
CA PHE A 2 50.12 19.66 -4.97
C PHE A 2 50.55 19.68 -3.51
N VAL A 3 49.76 20.33 -2.65
CA VAL A 3 49.83 20.07 -1.20
C VAL A 3 49.66 18.56 -1.05
N SER A 4 50.53 17.92 -0.28
CA SER A 4 50.52 16.48 0.00
C SER A 4 49.18 16.08 0.64
N LYS A 5 48.16 15.84 -0.20
CA LYS A 5 46.87 15.32 0.22
C LYS A 5 47.06 13.83 0.47
N LEU A 6 46.66 13.37 1.65
CA LEU A 6 46.69 11.95 1.98
C LEU A 6 45.61 11.25 1.14
N GLU A 7 46.00 10.28 0.32
CA GLU A 7 45.04 9.53 -0.50
C GLU A 7 44.65 8.22 0.18
N LYS A 8 43.34 7.98 0.33
CA LYS A 8 42.84 6.64 0.62
C LYS A 8 42.51 5.94 -0.69
N LYS A 9 43.20 4.82 -0.94
CA LYS A 9 42.93 3.93 -2.07
C LYS A 9 41.58 3.23 -1.85
N ILE A 10 40.71 3.33 -2.85
CA ILE A 10 39.46 2.56 -2.95
C ILE A 10 39.73 1.33 -3.81
N LEU A 11 38.96 0.25 -3.62
CA LEU A 11 39.04 -0.94 -4.46
C LEU A 11 38.53 -0.66 -5.88
N GLY A 12 39.28 -1.05 -6.90
CA GLY A 12 38.95 -0.91 -8.32
C GLY A 12 38.08 -2.04 -8.85
N ASP A 13 36.92 -2.28 -8.23
CA ASP A 13 35.99 -3.37 -8.55
C ASP A 13 34.75 -2.90 -9.35
N GLY A 14 34.85 -1.73 -10.00
CA GLY A 14 33.72 -1.06 -10.65
C GLY A 14 32.72 -0.42 -9.69
N ASN A 15 32.87 -0.60 -8.37
CA ASN A 15 32.07 0.11 -7.36
C ASN A 15 32.77 1.37 -6.82
N CYS A 16 33.93 1.74 -7.36
CA CYS A 16 34.82 2.76 -6.81
C CYS A 16 34.11 4.08 -6.47
N LEU A 17 33.26 4.59 -7.38
CA LEU A 17 32.49 5.82 -7.15
C LEU A 17 31.53 5.70 -5.95
N PHE A 18 30.81 4.58 -5.83
CA PHE A 18 29.85 4.38 -4.75
C PHE A 18 30.52 4.06 -3.41
N ARG A 19 31.65 3.34 -3.45
CA ARG A 19 32.54 3.13 -2.30
C ARG A 19 33.07 4.44 -1.78
N TYR A 20 33.46 5.33 -2.68
CA TYR A 20 33.88 6.66 -2.34
C TYR A 20 32.76 7.46 -1.66
N PHE A 21 31.55 7.49 -2.24
CA PHE A 21 30.41 8.15 -1.60
C PHE A 21 30.08 7.57 -0.22
N SER A 22 30.12 6.24 -0.09
CA SER A 22 29.94 5.56 1.19
C SER A 22 30.99 6.00 2.20
N TYR A 23 32.27 6.00 1.81
CA TYR A 23 33.36 6.43 2.69
C TYR A 23 33.19 7.88 3.12
N PHE A 24 32.77 8.77 2.22
CA PHE A 24 32.51 10.16 2.58
C PHE A 24 31.37 10.31 3.60
N LEU A 25 30.27 9.58 3.41
CA LEU A 25 29.10 9.64 4.29
C LEU A 25 29.31 8.95 5.64
N TYR A 26 30.04 7.84 5.66
CA TYR A 26 30.07 6.93 6.80
C TYR A 26 31.47 6.69 7.37
N ASN A 27 32.52 7.23 6.74
CA ASN A 27 33.91 6.86 6.99
C ASN A 27 34.16 5.34 6.81
N ASP A 28 33.31 4.69 6.00
CA ASP A 28 33.29 3.26 5.71
C ASP A 28 32.77 3.07 4.27
N ASP A 29 33.47 2.31 3.44
CA ASP A 29 33.09 2.04 2.05
C ASP A 29 32.18 0.81 1.88
N ASN A 30 31.92 0.03 2.94
CA ASN A 30 31.10 -1.18 2.88
C ASN A 30 29.61 -0.94 2.55
N LEU A 31 29.11 0.29 2.75
CA LEU A 31 27.72 0.67 2.46
C LEU A 31 27.51 1.15 1.01
N HIS A 32 28.49 0.92 0.12
CA HIS A 32 28.44 1.34 -1.28
C HIS A 32 27.18 0.83 -2.04
N HIS A 33 26.72 -0.39 -1.75
CA HIS A 33 25.53 -0.97 -2.36
C HIS A 33 24.25 -0.18 -2.03
N TYR A 34 24.12 0.27 -0.78
CA TYR A 34 23.01 1.09 -0.31
C TYR A 34 23.03 2.47 -0.99
N ILE A 35 24.22 3.08 -1.07
CA ILE A 35 24.40 4.36 -1.75
C ILE A 35 24.10 4.25 -3.25
N ARG A 36 24.59 3.21 -3.93
CA ARG A 36 24.26 2.92 -5.34
C ARG A 36 22.75 2.90 -5.54
N MET A 37 22.05 2.11 -4.72
CA MET A 37 20.60 2.00 -4.84
C MET A 37 19.89 3.35 -4.63
N ASN A 38 20.34 4.17 -3.68
CA ASN A 38 19.77 5.50 -3.47
C ASN A 38 19.99 6.44 -4.66
N VAL A 39 21.21 6.48 -5.19
CA VAL A 39 21.58 7.32 -6.35
C VAL A 39 20.81 6.88 -7.60
N VAL A 40 20.83 5.59 -7.92
CA VAL A 40 20.13 5.04 -9.11
C VAL A 40 18.61 5.24 -9.00
N ASN A 41 18.02 5.06 -7.82
CA ASN A 41 16.59 5.34 -7.62
C ASN A 41 16.26 6.82 -7.78
N HIS A 42 17.18 7.72 -7.41
CA HIS A 42 16.98 9.15 -7.61
C HIS A 42 16.99 9.50 -9.10
N VAL A 43 17.95 8.99 -9.87
CA VAL A 43 17.97 9.17 -11.33
C VAL A 43 16.70 8.61 -11.98
N PHE A 44 16.30 7.39 -11.60
CA PHE A 44 15.08 6.74 -12.09
C PHE A 44 13.82 7.59 -11.84
N LYS A 45 13.69 8.17 -10.64
CA LYS A 45 12.52 9.00 -10.27
C LYS A 45 12.51 10.35 -11.00
N ASN A 46 13.68 10.87 -11.35
CA ASN A 46 13.87 12.15 -12.02
C ASN A 46 14.27 11.97 -13.49
N CYS A 47 13.78 10.91 -14.15
CA CYS A 47 14.19 10.55 -15.50
C CYS A 47 13.87 11.64 -16.55
N GLU A 48 12.94 12.54 -16.27
CA GLU A 48 12.66 13.71 -17.12
C GLU A 48 13.89 14.64 -17.23
N TYR A 49 14.62 14.82 -16.13
CA TYR A 49 15.86 15.61 -16.13
C TYR A 49 17.05 14.82 -16.66
N PHE A 50 17.20 13.58 -16.20
CA PHE A 50 18.38 12.75 -16.48
C PHE A 50 18.33 12.01 -17.82
N GLY A 51 17.14 11.77 -18.38
CA GLY A 51 16.95 10.88 -19.52
C GLY A 51 17.78 11.28 -20.74
N ARG A 52 17.93 12.58 -20.99
CA ARG A 52 18.76 13.11 -22.09
C ARG A 52 20.26 12.82 -21.99
N PHE A 53 20.76 12.46 -20.81
CA PHE A 53 22.18 12.15 -20.57
C PHE A 53 22.45 10.65 -20.51
N VAL A 54 21.40 9.85 -20.41
CA VAL A 54 21.48 8.43 -20.04
C VAL A 54 20.93 7.53 -21.14
N LEU A 55 19.86 7.96 -21.80
CA LEU A 55 19.15 7.12 -22.77
C LEU A 55 19.84 7.18 -24.12
N ASN A 56 20.01 6.01 -24.74
CA ASN A 56 20.68 5.83 -26.04
C ASN A 56 22.13 6.33 -26.06
N ASP A 57 22.83 6.25 -24.92
CA ASP A 57 24.27 6.50 -24.89
C ASP A 57 24.99 5.43 -25.75
N PRO A 58 25.73 5.83 -26.80
CA PRO A 58 26.47 4.91 -27.65
C PRO A 58 27.47 4.03 -26.88
N ASN A 59 27.96 4.53 -25.73
CA ASN A 59 28.89 3.79 -24.88
C ASN A 59 28.18 2.77 -23.98
N ASN A 60 26.87 2.90 -23.79
CA ASN A 60 26.04 2.05 -22.94
C ASN A 60 24.79 1.56 -23.69
N PRO A 61 24.94 0.69 -24.71
CA PRO A 61 23.82 0.27 -25.57
C PRO A 61 22.73 -0.52 -24.85
N GLU A 62 23.00 -1.01 -23.63
CA GLU A 62 22.01 -1.68 -22.77
C GLU A 62 20.96 -0.72 -22.17
N ILE A 63 21.22 0.60 -22.22
CA ILE A 63 20.39 1.63 -21.60
C ILE A 63 19.47 2.30 -22.62
N LEU A 64 18.37 1.61 -22.94
CA LEU A 64 17.34 2.07 -23.88
C LEU A 64 16.25 2.93 -23.22
N ASP A 65 15.91 2.67 -21.96
CA ASP A 65 14.88 3.39 -21.24
C ASP A 65 15.22 3.56 -19.74
N LYS A 66 14.36 4.24 -19.00
CA LYS A 66 14.57 4.47 -17.56
C LYS A 66 14.62 3.16 -16.74
N ASN A 67 13.89 2.13 -17.17
CA ASN A 67 13.83 0.86 -16.44
C ASN A 67 15.10 0.06 -16.71
N SER A 68 15.59 0.05 -17.94
CA SER A 68 16.84 -0.60 -18.31
C SER A 68 18.03 0.11 -17.66
N TYR A 69 18.04 1.45 -17.58
CA TYR A 69 19.00 2.19 -16.76
C TYR A 69 18.99 1.70 -15.31
N LYS A 70 17.80 1.66 -14.68
CA LYS A 70 17.68 1.26 -13.28
C LYS A 70 18.17 -0.17 -13.09
N PHE A 71 17.80 -1.08 -13.98
CA PHE A 71 18.21 -2.47 -13.93
C PHE A 71 19.73 -2.60 -14.07
N TYR A 72 20.31 -1.98 -15.09
CA TYR A 72 21.74 -1.99 -15.39
C TYR A 72 22.57 -1.38 -14.27
N MET A 73 22.31 -0.12 -13.90
CA MET A 73 23.12 0.62 -12.92
C MET A 73 22.96 0.14 -11.48
N SER A 74 21.91 -0.63 -11.18
CA SER A 74 21.76 -1.28 -9.87
C SER A 74 22.68 -2.48 -9.68
N GLN A 75 23.27 -3.03 -10.75
CA GLN A 75 24.12 -4.21 -10.66
C GLN A 75 25.45 -3.88 -9.95
N ASN A 76 26.00 -4.89 -9.27
CA ASN A 76 27.28 -4.78 -8.59
C ASN A 76 28.42 -4.69 -9.61
N GLY A 77 29.38 -3.80 -9.39
CA GLY A 77 30.55 -3.66 -10.25
C GLY A 77 30.34 -2.86 -11.53
N ILE A 78 29.15 -2.32 -11.78
CA ILE A 78 28.93 -1.38 -12.89
C ILE A 78 29.47 0.00 -12.52
N TYR A 79 30.37 0.53 -13.34
CA TYR A 79 30.97 1.85 -13.14
C TYR A 79 29.91 2.93 -13.13
N GLY A 80 29.97 3.83 -12.13
CA GLY A 80 29.19 5.06 -12.12
C GLY A 80 29.98 6.21 -12.75
N GLY A 81 29.27 7.20 -13.28
CA GLY A 81 29.86 8.34 -13.98
C GLY A 81 29.25 9.67 -13.57
N GLU A 82 29.26 10.62 -14.52
CA GLU A 82 28.81 11.99 -14.33
C GLU A 82 27.34 12.08 -13.89
N VAL A 83 26.47 11.24 -14.42
CA VAL A 83 25.05 11.17 -14.05
C VAL A 83 24.89 10.85 -12.57
N GLU A 84 25.65 9.88 -12.07
CA GLU A 84 25.63 9.49 -10.66
C GLU A 84 26.24 10.56 -9.75
N LEU A 85 27.29 11.25 -10.20
CA LEU A 85 27.88 12.40 -9.51
C LEU A 85 26.87 13.54 -9.33
N ILE A 86 26.22 13.94 -10.43
CA ILE A 86 25.19 14.99 -10.42
C ILE A 86 24.04 14.55 -9.51
N SER A 87 23.54 13.32 -9.66
CA SER A 87 22.47 12.79 -8.82
C SER A 87 22.85 12.78 -7.34
N PHE A 88 24.08 12.40 -6.99
CA PHE A 88 24.56 12.44 -5.61
C PHE A 88 24.58 13.88 -5.05
N SER A 89 25.06 14.85 -5.84
CA SER A 89 25.05 16.29 -5.47
C SER A 89 23.65 16.90 -5.38
N GLN A 90 22.63 16.26 -5.97
CA GLN A 90 21.24 16.69 -5.84
C GLN A 90 20.56 16.11 -4.59
N ILE A 91 20.94 14.89 -4.19
CA ILE A 91 20.46 14.24 -2.96
C ILE A 91 21.07 14.92 -1.73
N TYR A 92 22.37 15.21 -1.78
CA TYR A 92 23.11 15.82 -0.69
C TYR A 92 23.58 17.22 -1.09
N PRO A 93 23.33 18.27 -0.28
CA PRO A 93 23.72 19.63 -0.62
C PRO A 93 25.24 19.82 -0.46
N ILE A 94 26.01 19.29 -1.40
CA ILE A 94 27.48 19.25 -1.37
C ILE A 94 28.06 19.70 -2.72
N LEU A 95 29.25 20.29 -2.67
CA LEU A 95 30.07 20.59 -3.84
C LEU A 95 31.04 19.44 -4.03
N ILE A 96 30.95 18.75 -5.15
CA ILE A 96 31.90 17.72 -5.53
C ILE A 96 33.00 18.37 -6.38
N VAL A 97 34.25 18.15 -6.00
CA VAL A 97 35.44 18.65 -6.69
C VAL A 97 36.28 17.46 -7.10
N ILE A 98 36.48 17.29 -8.41
CA ILE A 98 37.26 16.21 -8.99
C ILE A 98 38.58 16.78 -9.47
N TYR A 99 39.68 16.39 -8.81
CA TYR A 99 41.03 16.71 -9.24
C TYR A 99 41.51 15.65 -10.21
N THR A 100 42.20 16.09 -11.25
CA THR A 100 42.90 15.24 -12.20
C THR A 100 44.37 15.67 -12.25
N ASP A 101 45.26 14.79 -12.69
CA ASP A 101 46.70 15.09 -12.69
C ASP A 101 47.08 16.21 -13.67
N ASN A 102 46.38 16.29 -14.80
CA ASN A 102 46.78 17.13 -15.94
C ASN A 102 45.74 18.19 -16.34
N PHE A 103 44.55 18.21 -15.73
CA PHE A 103 43.48 19.16 -16.05
C PHE A 103 43.00 19.92 -14.82
N PRO A 104 42.43 21.13 -15.02
CA PRO A 104 41.76 21.87 -13.96
C PRO A 104 40.71 21.02 -13.23
N PRO A 105 40.46 21.29 -11.94
CA PRO A 105 39.43 20.55 -11.21
C PRO A 105 38.05 20.73 -11.85
N ILE A 106 37.26 19.66 -11.84
CA ILE A 106 35.88 19.66 -12.31
C ILE A 106 34.95 19.78 -11.10
N TYR A 107 33.90 20.59 -11.23
CA TYR A 107 33.01 20.91 -10.12
C TYR A 107 31.57 20.46 -10.43
N TYR A 108 30.97 19.71 -9.51
CA TYR A 108 29.55 19.34 -9.56
C TYR A 108 28.85 19.80 -8.29
N SER A 109 27.83 20.63 -8.43
CA SER A 109 26.95 20.98 -7.31
C SER A 109 25.57 21.35 -7.82
N ARG A 110 24.54 21.03 -7.03
CA ARG A 110 23.23 21.64 -7.18
C ARG A 110 23.18 23.08 -6.66
N ASP A 111 23.96 23.37 -5.61
CA ASP A 111 23.97 24.65 -4.90
C ASP A 111 25.42 25.13 -4.70
N LEU A 112 25.78 26.22 -5.36
CA LEU A 112 27.13 26.79 -5.29
C LEU A 112 27.45 27.40 -3.92
N ASN A 113 26.44 27.65 -3.08
CA ASN A 113 26.59 28.22 -1.74
C ASN A 113 26.75 27.15 -0.65
N THR A 114 26.94 25.88 -1.03
CA THR A 114 27.17 24.81 -0.06
C THR A 114 28.48 25.02 0.71
N GLN A 115 28.42 24.78 2.01
CA GLN A 115 29.57 24.82 2.91
C GLN A 115 30.36 23.50 2.92
N PHE A 116 29.87 22.48 2.20
CA PHE A 116 30.42 21.12 2.23
C PHE A 116 31.04 20.75 0.89
N GLU A 117 32.28 20.27 0.94
CA GLU A 117 33.09 19.96 -0.23
C GLU A 117 33.51 18.48 -0.19
N LEU A 118 33.33 17.79 -1.31
CA LEU A 118 33.68 16.40 -1.54
C LEU A 118 34.82 16.34 -2.55
N ASN A 119 36.04 16.00 -2.08
CA ASN A 119 37.25 16.06 -2.89
C ASN A 119 37.66 14.67 -3.42
N LEU A 120 37.49 14.46 -4.72
CA LEU A 120 37.91 13.25 -5.43
C LEU A 120 39.23 13.48 -6.14
N HIS A 121 40.07 12.45 -6.20
CA HIS A 121 41.11 12.36 -7.21
C HIS A 121 40.71 11.31 -8.24
N LEU A 122 40.78 11.68 -9.51
CA LEU A 122 40.62 10.75 -10.61
C LEU A 122 42.00 10.44 -11.16
N SER A 123 42.43 9.19 -10.98
CA SER A 123 43.80 8.76 -11.28
C SER A 123 44.12 8.62 -12.77
N SER A 124 43.15 8.83 -13.67
CA SER A 124 43.32 8.73 -15.13
C SER A 124 42.24 9.54 -15.86
N PHE A 125 42.17 9.44 -17.19
CA PHE A 125 41.18 10.12 -18.03
C PHE A 125 39.72 9.77 -17.65
N ILE A 126 38.79 10.69 -17.94
CA ILE A 126 37.40 10.78 -17.46
C ILE A 126 36.56 9.48 -17.61
N ASP A 127 36.95 8.56 -18.50
CA ASP A 127 36.19 7.32 -18.77
C ASP A 127 36.92 6.01 -18.40
N LYS A 128 38.15 6.09 -17.88
CA LYS A 128 38.94 4.92 -17.42
C LYS A 128 39.63 5.16 -16.07
N GLY A 129 39.31 6.27 -15.43
CA GLY A 129 39.91 6.69 -14.18
C GLY A 129 39.36 5.95 -12.98
N HIS A 130 40.24 5.66 -12.03
CA HIS A 130 39.86 5.14 -10.73
C HIS A 130 39.69 6.31 -9.76
N TYR A 131 38.60 6.30 -9.01
CA TYR A 131 38.32 7.33 -8.01
C TYR A 131 39.03 7.00 -6.70
N ASN A 132 39.93 7.89 -6.27
CA ASN A 132 40.57 7.86 -4.96
C ASN A 132 40.01 8.97 -4.05
N VAL A 133 40.06 8.71 -2.74
CA VAL A 133 39.66 9.72 -1.76
C VAL A 133 40.80 10.65 -1.45
N LEU A 134 40.59 11.95 -1.65
CA LEU A 134 41.47 12.98 -1.12
C LEU A 134 41.04 13.36 0.29
N LEU A 135 41.87 13.01 1.27
CA LEU A 135 41.65 13.40 2.65
C LEU A 135 42.11 14.84 2.86
N ASN A 136 41.18 15.70 3.27
CA ASN A 136 41.47 17.06 3.73
C ASN A 136 40.81 17.29 5.10
N SER A 137 41.36 18.21 5.90
CA SER A 137 40.83 18.63 7.21
C SER A 137 39.34 19.02 7.17
N LYS A 138 38.85 19.53 6.03
CA LYS A 138 37.42 19.86 5.81
C LYS A 138 36.48 18.64 5.78
N ASN A 139 36.95 17.43 5.50
CA ASN A 139 36.12 16.22 5.44
C ASN A 139 35.47 15.89 6.80
N ASN A 140 36.08 16.31 7.91
CA ASN A 140 35.56 16.11 9.26
C ASN A 140 34.24 16.86 9.51
N ASN A 141 34.04 18.03 8.87
CA ASN A 141 32.81 18.82 9.03
C ASN A 141 31.61 18.15 8.38
N PHE A 142 31.81 17.44 7.26
CA PHE A 142 30.73 16.70 6.61
C PHE A 142 30.27 15.50 7.43
N LEU A 143 31.19 14.71 8.02
CA LEU A 143 30.81 13.55 8.84
C LEU A 143 29.95 13.98 10.06
N ILE A 144 30.27 15.12 10.66
CA ILE A 144 29.50 15.72 11.75
C ILE A 144 28.11 16.18 11.26
N TYR A 145 28.05 16.86 10.12
CA TYR A 145 26.79 17.28 9.49
C TYR A 145 25.92 16.10 9.07
N TYR A 146 26.49 15.06 8.47
CA TYR A 146 25.79 13.87 8.05
C TYR A 146 25.26 13.08 9.24
N LYS A 147 26.03 12.93 10.34
CA LYS A 147 25.50 12.39 11.60
C LYS A 147 24.29 13.19 12.09
N LYS A 148 24.30 14.52 11.93
CA LYS A 148 23.18 15.40 12.28
C LYS A 148 21.97 15.19 11.35
N ILE A 149 22.14 15.09 10.03
CA ILE A 149 21.03 14.78 9.10
C ILE A 149 20.49 13.38 9.34
N LYS A 150 21.34 12.35 9.45
CA LYS A 150 20.93 10.96 9.64
C LYS A 150 20.16 10.79 10.94
N SER A 151 20.53 11.50 12.00
CA SER A 151 19.74 11.53 13.23
C SER A 151 18.34 12.10 12.97
N LYS A 152 18.23 13.20 12.21
CA LYS A 152 16.95 13.81 11.82
C LYS A 152 16.10 12.87 10.95
N GLU A 153 16.66 12.25 9.92
CA GLU A 153 15.97 11.27 9.07
C GLU A 153 15.54 10.01 9.84
N TYR A 154 16.39 9.51 10.74
CA TYR A 154 16.04 8.41 11.64
C TYR A 154 14.82 8.75 12.50
N TYR A 155 14.80 9.94 13.13
CA TYR A 155 13.65 10.39 13.91
C TYR A 155 12.38 10.58 13.06
N MET A 156 12.51 11.10 11.83
CA MET A 156 11.37 11.28 10.91
C MET A 156 10.80 9.94 10.42
N ASN A 157 11.66 8.98 10.07
CA ASN A 157 11.23 7.64 9.64
C ASN A 157 10.59 6.85 10.80
N LYS A 158 11.13 6.97 12.02
CA LYS A 158 10.52 6.38 13.23
C LYS A 158 9.13 6.96 13.49
N LYS A 159 8.97 8.29 13.36
CA LYS A 159 7.66 8.96 13.50
C LYS A 159 6.66 8.52 12.44
N ASN A 160 7.09 8.40 11.18
CA ASN A 160 6.25 7.93 10.09
C ASN A 160 5.79 6.48 10.30
N ASN A 161 6.69 5.58 10.71
CA ASN A 161 6.33 4.18 11.02
C ASN A 161 5.33 4.08 12.19
N MET A 162 5.52 4.87 13.25
CA MET A 162 4.55 4.94 14.35
C MET A 162 3.17 5.40 13.87
N ASN A 163 3.11 6.41 13.00
CA ASN A 163 1.86 6.88 12.40
C ASN A 163 1.19 5.80 11.54
N VAL A 164 1.96 5.01 10.78
CA VAL A 164 1.41 3.89 9.99
C VAL A 164 0.83 2.79 10.89
N ILE A 165 1.54 2.42 11.97
CA ILE A 165 1.06 1.42 12.93
C ILE A 165 -0.22 1.90 13.62
N GLN A 166 -0.27 3.18 14.02
CA GLN A 166 -1.44 3.77 14.65
C GLN A 166 -2.65 3.79 13.69
N ARG A 167 -2.44 4.16 12.41
CA ARG A 167 -3.49 4.09 11.38
C ARG A 167 -4.00 2.66 11.15
N LYS A 168 -3.12 1.66 11.11
CA LYS A 168 -3.53 0.25 10.98
C LYS A 168 -4.40 -0.20 12.17
N LYS A 169 -4.03 0.18 13.39
CA LYS A 169 -4.84 -0.11 14.60
C LYS A 169 -6.22 0.56 14.53
N ILE A 170 -6.28 1.84 14.16
CA ILE A 170 -7.53 2.59 14.01
C ILE A 170 -8.43 1.93 12.95
N ASN A 171 -7.88 1.58 11.79
CA ASN A 171 -8.64 0.93 10.72
C ASN A 171 -9.20 -0.45 11.13
N GLY A 172 -8.43 -1.22 11.91
CA GLY A 172 -8.91 -2.47 12.50
C GLY A 172 -10.08 -2.27 13.45
N LEU A 173 -10.00 -1.24 14.31
CA LEU A 173 -11.08 -0.86 15.23
C LEU A 173 -12.34 -0.43 14.48
N ILE A 174 -12.22 0.41 13.44
CA ILE A 174 -13.36 0.83 12.60
C ILE A 174 -14.06 -0.40 12.00
N LYS A 175 -13.30 -1.34 11.44
CA LYS A 175 -13.85 -2.57 10.85
C LYS A 175 -14.61 -3.41 11.88
N SER A 176 -14.10 -3.51 13.11
CA SER A 176 -14.77 -4.24 14.19
C SER A 176 -16.08 -3.56 14.64
N ILE A 177 -16.10 -2.23 14.69
CA ILE A 177 -17.31 -1.44 15.02
C ILE A 177 -18.39 -1.64 13.95
N ASP A 178 -18.00 -1.64 12.68
CA ASP A 178 -18.96 -1.84 11.58
C ASP A 178 -19.57 -3.25 11.59
N LEU A 179 -18.78 -4.28 11.92
CA LEU A 179 -19.30 -5.64 12.11
C LEU A 179 -20.32 -5.70 13.25
N ILE A 180 -20.03 -5.07 14.40
CA ILE A 180 -20.96 -5.00 15.54
C ILE A 180 -22.25 -4.26 15.15
N ARG A 181 -22.15 -3.17 14.39
CA ARG A 181 -23.33 -2.44 13.89
C ARG A 181 -24.19 -3.30 12.97
N LEU A 182 -23.57 -4.03 12.05
CA LEU A 182 -24.27 -4.95 11.15
C LEU A 182 -24.96 -6.08 11.92
N GLU A 183 -24.29 -6.64 12.92
CA GLU A 183 -24.86 -7.70 13.75
C GLU A 183 -26.03 -7.20 14.60
N LYS A 184 -25.91 -6.01 15.21
CA LYS A 184 -27.03 -5.35 15.91
C LYS A 184 -28.22 -5.12 14.97
N LYS A 185 -27.98 -4.69 13.72
CA LYS A 185 -29.04 -4.53 12.71
C LYS A 185 -29.72 -5.86 12.38
N ARG A 186 -28.94 -6.91 12.08
CA ARG A 186 -29.48 -8.26 11.83
C ARG A 186 -30.29 -8.80 13.01
N ASN A 187 -29.83 -8.57 14.24
CA ASN A 187 -30.56 -9.00 15.43
C ASN A 187 -31.88 -8.25 15.63
N LYS A 188 -31.93 -6.95 15.25
CA LYS A 188 -33.18 -6.18 15.22
C LYS A 188 -34.15 -6.74 14.18
N ASP A 189 -33.67 -7.06 12.98
CA ASP A 189 -34.47 -7.61 11.88
C ASP A 189 -34.97 -9.04 12.18
N ARG A 190 -34.17 -9.86 12.89
CA ARG A 190 -34.60 -11.18 13.38
C ARG A 190 -35.71 -11.06 14.43
N LYS A 191 -35.62 -10.10 15.35
CA LYS A 191 -36.67 -9.87 16.36
C LYS A 191 -37.98 -9.42 15.71
N SER A 192 -37.94 -8.52 14.72
CA SER A 192 -39.13 -8.08 13.99
C SER A 192 -39.75 -9.18 13.13
N SER A 193 -38.93 -9.98 12.42
CA SER A 193 -39.47 -11.12 11.66
C SER A 193 -40.09 -12.21 12.54
N MET A 194 -39.52 -12.49 13.72
CA MET A 194 -40.14 -13.42 14.67
C MET A 194 -41.47 -12.91 15.21
N SER A 195 -41.61 -11.61 15.50
CA SER A 195 -42.88 -11.05 15.96
C SER A 195 -43.95 -11.10 14.87
N VAL A 196 -43.59 -10.82 13.60
CA VAL A 196 -44.47 -10.97 12.44
C VAL A 196 -44.94 -12.42 12.29
N LYS A 197 -44.03 -13.41 12.34
CA LYS A 197 -44.40 -14.84 12.27
C LYS A 197 -45.39 -15.25 13.37
N ARG A 198 -45.20 -14.76 14.61
CA ARG A 198 -46.15 -15.03 15.72
C ARG A 198 -47.55 -14.46 15.44
N LEU A 199 -47.64 -13.25 14.89
CA LEU A 199 -48.92 -12.64 14.52
C LEU A 199 -49.62 -13.40 13.39
N GLN A 200 -48.86 -13.87 12.41
CA GLN A 200 -49.37 -14.64 11.28
C GLN A 200 -49.93 -16.00 11.72
N ASN A 201 -49.24 -16.70 12.63
CA ASN A 201 -49.75 -17.93 13.23
C ASN A 201 -51.05 -17.70 14.00
N LYS A 202 -51.14 -16.63 14.81
CA LYS A 202 -52.40 -16.27 15.50
C LYS A 202 -53.54 -16.04 14.49
N ARG A 203 -53.28 -15.32 13.40
CA ARG A 203 -54.25 -15.12 12.30
C ARG A 203 -54.70 -16.45 11.69
N ASN A 204 -53.77 -17.37 11.41
CA ASN A 204 -54.09 -18.68 10.82
C ASN A 204 -55.00 -19.51 11.75
N TYR A 205 -54.77 -19.49 13.06
CA TYR A 205 -55.65 -20.14 14.03
C TYR A 205 -57.07 -19.54 14.02
N ILE A 206 -57.19 -18.20 13.96
CA ILE A 206 -58.49 -17.52 13.88
C ILE A 206 -59.22 -17.91 12.59
N VAL A 207 -58.52 -17.94 11.46
CA VAL A 207 -59.10 -18.35 10.16
C VAL A 207 -59.56 -19.81 10.21
N PHE A 208 -58.76 -20.70 10.81
CA PHE A 208 -59.13 -22.11 10.98
C PHE A 208 -60.39 -22.28 11.83
N PHE A 209 -60.46 -21.62 12.99
CA PHE A 209 -61.63 -21.69 13.88
C PHE A 209 -62.89 -21.10 13.24
N THR A 210 -62.78 -19.97 12.54
CA THR A 210 -63.94 -19.37 11.84
C THR A 210 -64.45 -20.25 10.70
N CYS A 211 -63.56 -20.93 9.99
CA CYS A 211 -63.94 -21.91 8.95
C CYS A 211 -64.63 -23.13 9.56
N LEU A 212 -64.11 -23.65 10.68
CA LEU A 212 -64.73 -24.75 11.41
C LEU A 212 -66.14 -24.40 11.90
N ILE A 213 -66.33 -23.20 12.47
CA ILE A 213 -67.66 -22.70 12.88
C ILE A 213 -68.60 -22.62 11.67
N LYS A 214 -68.14 -22.11 10.52
CA LYS A 214 -68.95 -22.07 9.29
C LYS A 214 -69.35 -23.46 8.81
N LEU A 215 -68.44 -24.44 8.86
CA LEU A 215 -68.72 -25.84 8.48
C LEU A 215 -69.73 -26.50 9.42
N ILE A 216 -69.60 -26.26 10.73
CA ILE A 216 -70.56 -26.75 11.74
C ILE A 216 -71.94 -26.13 11.48
N ASN A 217 -72.00 -24.81 11.28
CA ASN A 217 -73.26 -24.12 10.98
C ASN A 217 -73.89 -24.60 9.68
N ALA A 218 -73.10 -24.83 8.63
CA ALA A 218 -73.58 -25.37 7.34
C ALA A 218 -74.16 -26.78 7.50
N ARG A 219 -73.51 -27.63 8.32
CA ARG A 219 -74.04 -28.96 8.65
C ARG A 219 -75.33 -28.89 9.44
N ILE A 220 -75.41 -28.01 10.45
CA ILE A 220 -76.63 -27.78 11.22
C ILE A 220 -77.77 -27.32 10.30
N SER A 221 -77.51 -26.37 9.39
CA SER A 221 -78.52 -25.92 8.43
C SER A 221 -78.95 -27.01 7.44
N SER A 222 -78.01 -27.86 6.98
CA SER A 222 -78.36 -29.02 6.12
C SER A 222 -79.19 -30.07 6.87
N PHE A 223 -78.96 -30.25 8.17
CA PHE A 223 -79.75 -31.13 9.03
C PHE A 223 -81.17 -30.58 9.24
N GLN A 224 -81.29 -29.26 9.41
CA GLN A 224 -82.59 -28.58 9.50
C GLN A 224 -83.39 -28.67 8.19
N SER A 225 -82.74 -28.55 7.02
CA SER A 225 -83.40 -28.72 5.72
C SER A 225 -83.81 -30.18 5.44
N LEU A 226 -83.04 -31.16 5.93
CA LEU A 226 -83.39 -32.60 5.87
C LEU A 226 -84.60 -32.96 6.74
N PHE A 227 -84.80 -32.25 7.86
CA PHE A 227 -85.98 -32.42 8.71
C PHE A 227 -87.24 -31.80 8.09
N GLN A 228 -87.14 -30.67 7.37
CA GLN A 228 -88.29 -30.08 6.66
C GLN A 228 -88.75 -30.91 5.45
N PHE A 229 -87.88 -31.71 4.83
CA PHE A 229 -88.24 -32.55 3.68
C PHE A 229 -88.94 -33.88 4.05
N ARG A 230 -88.86 -34.31 5.32
CA ARG A 230 -89.47 -35.60 5.77
C ARG A 230 -90.90 -35.48 6.32
N SER A 231 -91.45 -34.28 6.47
CA SER A 231 -92.81 -34.07 6.99
C SER A 231 -93.87 -33.85 5.90
N GLY A 232 -93.58 -34.21 4.65
CA GLY A 232 -94.39 -33.78 3.50
C GLY A 232 -94.72 -34.85 2.47
N THR A 233 -94.92 -36.13 2.81
CA THR A 233 -95.56 -37.11 1.91
C THR A 233 -95.91 -38.42 2.65
N ALA A 234 -97.15 -38.53 3.15
CA ALA A 234 -97.84 -39.81 3.35
C ALA A 234 -99.35 -39.57 3.43
N VAL A 235 -100.02 -39.66 2.28
CA VAL A 235 -101.49 -39.63 2.16
C VAL A 235 -102.04 -41.02 2.48
N LEU A 236 -103.09 -41.02 3.30
CA LEU A 236 -103.83 -42.14 3.88
C LEU A 236 -104.47 -43.10 2.85
N ILE A 237 -104.39 -44.40 3.11
CA ILE A 237 -105.24 -45.44 2.50
C ILE A 237 -105.90 -46.33 3.59
N SER A 238 -107.23 -46.25 3.63
CA SER A 238 -108.23 -47.32 3.83
C SER A 238 -108.62 -47.89 5.22
N ARG A 239 -109.88 -47.57 5.60
CA ARG A 239 -111.03 -48.43 6.01
C ARG A 239 -110.85 -49.59 7.02
N LYS A 240 -111.74 -49.63 8.03
CA LYS A 240 -112.89 -50.58 8.18
C LYS A 240 -113.62 -50.31 9.52
N MET A 241 -114.92 -49.99 9.51
CA MET A 241 -116.10 -50.87 9.64
C MET A 241 -116.42 -51.40 11.06
N HIS A 242 -117.69 -51.14 11.42
CA HIS A 242 -118.59 -51.83 12.37
C HIS A 242 -118.40 -51.57 13.88
N SER A 243 -119.42 -51.57 14.75
CA SER A 243 -120.91 -51.52 14.69
C SER A 243 -121.40 -51.84 16.12
N ASN A 244 -122.59 -51.37 16.48
CA ASN A 244 -123.41 -51.76 17.65
C ASN A 244 -122.98 -51.09 18.98
N ARG A 245 -123.85 -50.49 19.79
CA ARG A 245 -125.30 -50.62 20.02
C ARG A 245 -125.91 -49.26 20.32
#